data_AF-A0AB35XJ67-F1
#
_entry.id   AF-A0AB35XJ67-F1
#
_cell.length_a   1.000
_cell.length_b   1.000
_cell.length_c   1.000
_cell.angle_alpha   90.00
_cell.angle_beta   90.00
_cell.angle_gamma   90.00
#
_symmetry.space_group_name_H-M   'P 1'
#
loop_
_entity.id
_entity.type
_entity.pdbx_description
1 polymer ?
#
loop_
_entity_poly.entity_id
_entity_poly.type
_entity_poly.pdbx_seq_one_letter_code
_entity_poly.pdbx_strand_id
1 'polypeptide(L)'
;MIGDHWADRRLLWETIFLLAVSLGQSAWYSILRMIERLTRGVPMDQQTSKLNSSVTPGRPWLDLLYQLSDIVFGVAPALLALLLLAQVKPPRKGVRHALGLQGPGWGQDVGAGAILAVIIGIPGLGFYLAARALGLNTTVQASQLQHVWWMVPVLIGLALMNAVLEETVMVGYLFTRWRQIGWSTTMVIVVSAVIRGTYHLYQGWGGFLGNIIMGLFLGWVFSKRRRLLPLIVAHVFLDIVSFIGYAYLAGHVSWL
;
A
#
# COMPACT_ATOMS: atom_id res chain seq x y z
N MET A 1 0.08 28.80 -25.43
CA MET A 1 -0.03 27.33 -25.56
C MET A 1 1.31 26.57 -25.47
N ILE A 2 2.49 27.20 -25.60
CA ILE A 2 3.79 26.50 -25.45
C ILE A 2 4.13 26.21 -23.96
N GLY A 3 3.63 27.03 -23.02
CA GLY A 3 3.92 26.88 -21.58
C GLY A 3 3.26 25.68 -20.88
N ASP A 4 2.13 25.18 -21.39
CA ASP A 4 1.39 24.09 -20.73
C ASP A 4 2.10 22.73 -20.87
N HIS A 5 2.69 22.44 -22.04
CA HIS A 5 3.41 21.19 -22.27
C HIS A 5 4.67 21.03 -21.41
N TRP A 6 5.39 22.12 -21.11
CA TRP A 6 6.56 22.08 -20.22
C TRP A 6 6.17 21.86 -18.76
N ALA A 7 5.07 22.47 -18.31
CA ALA A 7 4.53 22.25 -16.97
C ALA A 7 4.08 20.78 -16.79
N ASP A 8 3.47 20.18 -17.81
CA ASP A 8 3.01 18.80 -17.75
C ASP A 8 4.18 17.80 -17.78
N ARG A 9 5.21 18.05 -18.60
CA ARG A 9 6.47 17.26 -18.58
C ARG A 9 7.15 17.32 -17.21
N ARG A 10 7.20 18.49 -16.58
CA ARG A 10 7.77 18.64 -15.23
C ARG A 10 7.03 17.78 -14.20
N LEU A 11 5.70 17.76 -14.24
CA LEU A 11 4.90 16.95 -13.30
C LEU A 11 5.03 15.44 -13.56
N LEU A 12 5.23 15.03 -14.81
CA LEU A 12 5.53 13.63 -15.13
C LEU A 12 6.87 13.21 -14.52
N TRP A 13 7.93 14.02 -14.68
CA TRP A 13 9.23 13.74 -14.05
C TRP A 13 9.15 13.74 -12.52
N GLU A 14 8.44 14.70 -11.92
CA GLU A 14 8.18 14.72 -10.49
C GLU A 14 7.52 13.42 -10.02
N THR A 15 6.51 12.95 -10.75
CA THR A 15 5.82 11.69 -10.44
C THR A 15 6.74 10.49 -10.56
N ILE A 16 7.54 10.43 -11.63
CA ILE A 16 8.52 9.35 -11.85
C ILE A 16 9.54 9.31 -10.71
N PHE A 17 10.09 10.46 -10.31
CA PHE A 17 11.08 10.51 -9.22
C PHE A 17 10.47 10.16 -7.87
N LEU A 18 9.24 10.64 -7.57
CA LEU A 18 8.56 10.25 -6.35
C LEU A 18 8.33 8.73 -6.30
N LEU A 19 7.87 8.12 -7.39
CA LEU A 19 7.69 6.67 -7.48
C LEU A 19 9.04 5.94 -7.37
N ALA A 20 10.09 6.44 -8.01
CA ALA A 20 11.43 5.84 -8.00
C ALA A 20 12.08 5.82 -6.61
N VAL A 21 11.70 6.73 -5.69
CA VAL A 21 12.15 6.72 -4.29
C VAL A 21 11.13 6.08 -3.34
N SER A 22 10.06 5.47 -3.87
CA SER A 22 8.98 4.87 -3.09
C SER A 22 8.40 3.60 -3.73
N LEU A 23 7.10 3.58 -4.03
CA LEU A 23 6.36 2.39 -4.46
C LEU A 23 6.73 1.92 -5.88
N GLY A 24 7.29 2.80 -6.71
CA GLY A 24 7.88 2.41 -7.99
C GLY A 24 9.16 1.59 -7.82
N GLN A 25 9.98 1.92 -6.82
CA GLN A 25 11.11 1.07 -6.41
C GLN A 25 10.61 -0.28 -5.88
N SER A 26 9.59 -0.28 -5.01
CA SER A 26 8.97 -1.52 -4.52
C SER A 26 8.39 -2.37 -5.67
N ALA A 27 7.79 -1.74 -6.67
CA ALA A 27 7.30 -2.42 -7.89
C ALA A 27 8.43 -3.08 -8.67
N TRP A 28 9.53 -2.36 -8.90
CA TRP A 28 10.70 -2.90 -9.59
C TRP A 28 11.29 -4.12 -8.86
N TYR A 29 11.53 -4.01 -7.55
CA TYR A 29 12.05 -5.14 -6.76
C TYR A 29 11.05 -6.30 -6.66
N SER A 30 9.75 -6.03 -6.73
CA SER A 30 8.72 -7.07 -6.76
C SER A 30 8.75 -7.87 -8.07
N ILE A 31 9.02 -7.21 -9.20
CA ILE A 31 9.26 -7.89 -10.49
C ILE A 31 10.51 -8.76 -10.40
N LEU A 32 11.62 -8.22 -9.92
CA LEU A 32 12.87 -8.98 -9.75
C LEU A 32 12.66 -10.19 -8.84
N ARG A 33 11.96 -10.02 -7.71
CA ARG A 33 11.64 -11.10 -6.80
C ARG A 33 10.73 -12.14 -7.45
N MET A 34 9.75 -11.75 -8.25
CA MET A 34 8.93 -12.70 -9.00
C MET A 34 9.76 -13.51 -10.01
N ILE A 35 10.63 -12.86 -10.78
CA ILE A 35 11.54 -13.56 -11.71
C ILE A 35 12.39 -14.57 -10.95
N GLU A 36 12.98 -14.15 -9.84
CA GLU A 36 13.81 -14.99 -8.98
C GLU A 36 13.05 -16.20 -8.43
N ARG A 37 11.79 -16.01 -8.00
CA ARG A 37 10.93 -17.12 -7.55
C ARG A 37 10.62 -18.11 -8.67
N LEU A 38 10.37 -17.63 -9.88
CA LEU A 38 10.04 -18.46 -11.04
C LEU A 38 11.26 -19.25 -11.55
N THR A 39 12.48 -18.75 -11.33
CA THR A 39 13.72 -19.43 -11.75
C THR A 39 14.31 -20.37 -10.70
N ARG A 40 13.76 -20.41 -9.49
CA ARG A 40 14.22 -21.31 -8.40
C ARG A 40 13.91 -22.80 -8.62
N GLY A 41 12.99 -23.14 -9.52
CA GLY A 41 12.53 -24.53 -9.69
C GLY A 41 11.69 -25.07 -8.52
N VAL A 42 11.23 -24.20 -7.62
CA VAL A 42 10.34 -24.56 -6.50
C VAL A 42 8.94 -24.01 -6.80
N PRO A 43 7.86 -24.82 -6.69
CA PRO A 43 6.49 -24.35 -6.86
C PRO A 43 6.16 -23.14 -5.97
N MET A 44 5.33 -22.22 -6.46
CA MET A 44 5.10 -20.93 -5.78
C MET A 44 4.49 -21.09 -4.39
N ASP A 45 3.56 -22.03 -4.22
CA ASP A 45 2.88 -22.37 -2.97
C ASP A 45 3.80 -22.96 -1.89
N GLN A 46 4.93 -23.53 -2.31
CA GLN A 46 5.98 -24.03 -1.42
C GLN A 46 7.01 -22.95 -1.05
N GLN A 47 6.89 -21.76 -1.61
CA GLN A 47 7.74 -20.63 -1.27
C GLN A 47 7.05 -19.68 -0.30
N THR A 48 7.86 -18.93 0.45
CA THR A 48 7.38 -18.00 1.48
C THR A 48 7.72 -16.55 1.14
N SER A 49 6.76 -15.64 1.35
CA SER A 49 6.96 -14.20 1.39
C SER A 49 6.88 -13.73 2.84
N LYS A 50 7.94 -13.09 3.34
CA LYS A 50 8.03 -12.65 4.73
C LYS A 50 7.80 -11.14 4.81
N LEU A 51 7.00 -10.73 5.79
CA LEU A 51 6.74 -9.34 6.15
C LEU A 51 7.05 -9.13 7.62
N ASN A 52 7.34 -7.88 7.99
CA ASN A 52 7.58 -7.45 9.38
C ASN A 52 8.54 -8.41 10.11
N SER A 53 9.71 -8.63 9.50
CA SER A 53 10.72 -9.54 10.03
C SER A 53 11.64 -8.84 11.00
N SER A 54 12.10 -9.58 12.02
CA SER A 54 13.15 -9.10 12.91
C SER A 54 14.47 -8.93 12.14
N VAL A 55 15.09 -7.76 12.28
CA VAL A 55 16.40 -7.43 11.71
C VAL A 55 17.51 -7.94 12.63
N THR A 56 17.28 -7.89 13.94
CA THR A 56 18.26 -8.32 14.95
C THR A 56 17.68 -9.35 15.93
N PRO A 57 17.43 -10.59 15.46
CA PRO A 57 16.93 -11.67 16.33
C PRO A 57 17.77 -11.84 17.59
N GLY A 58 17.10 -11.93 18.74
CA GLY A 58 17.75 -12.06 20.05
C GLY A 58 18.18 -10.74 20.70
N ARG A 59 17.97 -9.59 20.05
CA ARG A 59 18.24 -8.25 20.61
C ARG A 59 17.00 -7.35 20.51
N PRO A 60 15.96 -7.57 21.34
CA PRO A 60 14.66 -6.91 21.16
C PRO A 60 14.70 -5.39 21.20
N TRP A 61 15.55 -4.78 22.02
CA TRP A 61 15.65 -3.32 22.10
C TRP A 61 16.21 -2.71 20.81
N LEU A 62 17.18 -3.39 20.17
CA LEU A 62 17.79 -2.93 18.93
C LEU A 62 16.82 -3.15 17.76
N ASP A 63 16.11 -4.28 17.78
CA ASP A 63 15.08 -4.57 16.80
C ASP A 63 13.95 -3.52 16.83
N LEU A 64 13.51 -3.12 18.03
CA LEU A 64 12.55 -2.01 18.19
C LEU A 64 13.05 -0.73 17.52
N LEU A 65 14.34 -0.36 17.66
CA LEU A 65 14.90 0.82 17.01
C LEU A 65 14.88 0.71 15.48
N TYR A 66 15.17 -0.47 14.91
CA TYR A 66 15.02 -0.71 13.48
C TYR A 66 13.56 -0.55 13.03
N GLN A 67 12.61 -1.18 13.73
CA GLN A 67 11.19 -1.09 13.36
C GLN A 67 10.66 0.35 13.45
N LEU A 68 11.04 1.10 14.48
CA LEU A 68 10.67 2.52 14.61
C LEU A 68 11.31 3.38 13.52
N SER A 69 12.54 3.07 13.12
CA SER A 69 13.21 3.73 12.01
C SER A 69 12.49 3.46 10.69
N ASP A 70 12.11 2.21 10.43
CA ASP A 70 11.36 1.82 9.24
C ASP A 70 9.99 2.52 9.17
N ILE A 71 9.30 2.67 10.31
CA ILE A 71 8.06 3.45 10.40
C ILE A 71 8.31 4.92 10.05
N VAL A 72 9.30 5.56 10.69
CA VAL A 72 9.56 7.00 10.50
C VAL A 72 9.99 7.30 9.07
N PHE A 73 10.96 6.54 8.54
CA PHE A 73 11.46 6.75 7.18
C PHE A 73 10.48 6.26 6.12
N GLY A 74 9.68 5.24 6.41
CA GLY A 74 8.64 4.74 5.52
C GLY A 74 7.52 5.75 5.24
N VAL A 75 7.24 6.66 6.20
CA VAL A 75 6.28 7.76 5.99
C VAL A 75 6.87 8.90 5.14
N ALA A 76 8.19 9.02 5.03
CA ALA A 76 8.85 10.15 4.38
C ALA A 76 8.40 10.38 2.92
N PRO A 77 8.23 9.37 2.05
CA PRO A 77 7.74 9.59 0.69
C PRO A 77 6.30 10.13 0.64
N ALA A 78 5.44 9.75 1.59
CA ALA A 78 4.09 10.31 1.70
C ALA A 78 4.16 11.82 2.02
N LEU A 79 5.02 12.21 2.96
CA LEU A 79 5.24 13.62 3.31
C LEU A 79 5.85 14.39 2.14
N LEU A 80 6.78 13.79 1.41
CA LEU A 80 7.34 14.37 0.19
C LEU A 80 6.25 14.58 -0.87
N ALA A 81 5.35 13.61 -1.05
CA ALA A 81 4.21 13.74 -1.96
C ALA A 81 3.32 14.94 -1.58
N LEU A 82 3.01 15.10 -0.29
CA LEU A 82 2.24 16.24 0.22
C LEU A 82 2.97 17.57 0.02
N LEU A 83 4.28 17.61 0.29
CA LEU A 83 5.12 18.77 0.08
C LEU A 83 5.13 19.18 -1.40
N LEU A 84 5.31 18.23 -2.31
CA LEU A 84 5.27 18.46 -3.74
C LEU A 84 3.90 19.02 -4.16
N LEU A 85 2.79 18.42 -3.72
CA LEU A 85 1.44 18.94 -4.00
C LEU A 85 1.24 20.37 -3.48
N ALA A 86 1.88 20.72 -2.36
CA ALA A 86 1.77 22.05 -1.76
C ALA A 86 2.65 23.10 -2.46
N GLN A 87 3.78 22.70 -3.04
CA GLN A 87 4.81 23.64 -3.54
C GLN A 87 4.92 23.68 -5.07
N VAL A 88 4.67 22.57 -5.77
CA VAL A 88 4.80 22.48 -7.24
C VAL A 88 3.40 22.39 -7.86
N LYS A 89 3.01 23.40 -8.66
CA LYS A 89 1.67 23.51 -9.29
C LYS A 89 0.53 23.10 -8.33
N PRO A 90 0.28 23.84 -7.24
CA PRO A 90 -0.70 23.44 -6.24
C PRO A 90 -2.11 23.24 -6.84
N PRO A 91 -2.92 22.29 -6.33
CA PRO A 91 -4.30 22.12 -6.77
C PRO A 91 -5.10 23.41 -6.57
N ARG A 92 -5.98 23.78 -7.52
CA ARG A 92 -6.73 25.05 -7.51
C ARG A 92 -7.47 25.35 -6.19
N LYS A 93 -7.99 24.32 -5.54
CA LYS A 93 -8.74 24.42 -4.26
C LYS A 93 -7.88 24.04 -3.03
N GLY A 94 -6.58 23.90 -3.21
CA GLY A 94 -5.62 23.48 -2.18
C GLY A 94 -5.51 21.97 -2.00
N VAL A 95 -4.41 21.54 -1.35
CA VAL A 95 -4.07 20.13 -1.11
C VAL A 95 -5.12 19.43 -0.26
N ARG A 96 -5.60 20.07 0.81
CA ARG A 96 -6.65 19.50 1.67
C ARG A 96 -7.94 19.20 0.91
N HIS A 97 -8.32 20.05 -0.03
CA HIS A 97 -9.50 19.80 -0.88
C HIS A 97 -9.25 18.65 -1.86
N ALA A 98 -8.08 18.62 -2.50
CA ALA A 98 -7.72 17.57 -3.46
C ALA A 98 -7.74 16.17 -2.81
N LEU A 99 -7.33 16.08 -1.55
CA LEU A 99 -7.27 14.83 -0.79
C LEU A 99 -8.55 14.55 0.03
N GLY A 100 -9.50 15.47 0.06
CA GLY A 100 -10.72 15.33 0.87
C GLY A 100 -10.49 15.40 2.37
N LEU A 101 -9.42 16.06 2.82
CA LEU A 101 -9.05 16.24 4.22
C LEU A 101 -9.66 17.53 4.79
N GLN A 102 -10.94 17.77 4.49
CA GLN A 102 -11.71 18.92 4.97
C GLN A 102 -12.71 18.42 6.03
N GLY A 103 -12.70 19.03 7.22
CA GLY A 103 -13.69 18.74 8.27
C GLY A 103 -15.02 19.48 8.03
N PRO A 104 -16.13 19.10 8.70
CA PRO A 104 -16.30 17.96 9.63
C PRO A 104 -16.57 16.62 8.91
N GLY A 105 -16.48 15.49 9.65
CA GLY A 105 -16.82 14.15 9.13
C GLY A 105 -15.81 13.03 9.37
N TRP A 106 -14.75 13.26 10.15
CA TRP A 106 -13.70 12.24 10.38
C TRP A 106 -14.23 10.97 11.04
N GLY A 107 -15.21 11.06 11.94
CA GLY A 107 -15.86 9.87 12.51
C GLY A 107 -16.60 9.03 11.47
N GLN A 108 -17.27 9.68 10.52
CA GLN A 108 -17.92 8.99 9.39
C GLN A 108 -16.87 8.34 8.48
N ASP A 109 -15.71 8.98 8.29
CA ASP A 109 -14.62 8.42 7.51
C ASP A 109 -14.03 7.17 8.14
N VAL A 110 -13.87 7.17 9.47
CA VAL A 110 -13.43 5.98 10.21
C VAL A 110 -14.44 4.84 10.06
N GLY A 111 -15.74 5.12 10.26
CA GLY A 111 -16.79 4.13 10.07
C GLY A 111 -16.85 3.59 8.63
N ALA A 112 -16.74 4.46 7.63
CA ALA A 112 -16.69 4.06 6.23
C ALA A 112 -15.44 3.22 5.92
N GLY A 113 -14.29 3.57 6.49
CA GLY A 113 -13.06 2.80 6.36
C GLY A 113 -13.17 1.40 6.97
N ALA A 114 -13.80 1.26 8.14
CA ALA A 114 -14.07 -0.05 8.75
C ALA A 114 -14.97 -0.92 7.86
N ILE A 115 -16.05 -0.33 7.29
CA ILE A 115 -16.92 -1.03 6.35
C ILE A 115 -16.15 -1.46 5.10
N LEU A 116 -15.33 -0.56 4.52
CA LEU A 116 -14.48 -0.87 3.37
C LEU A 116 -13.50 -2.01 3.69
N ALA A 117 -12.90 -2.02 4.88
CA ALA A 117 -12.01 -3.10 5.32
C ALA A 117 -12.72 -4.45 5.33
N VAL A 118 -13.98 -4.52 5.79
CA VAL A 118 -14.76 -5.76 5.76
C VAL A 118 -15.09 -6.18 4.32
N ILE A 119 -15.55 -5.24 3.49
CA ILE A 119 -15.91 -5.48 2.08
C ILE A 119 -14.71 -5.98 1.27
N ILE A 120 -13.51 -5.51 1.56
CA ILE A 120 -12.28 -5.90 0.85
C ILE A 120 -11.65 -7.14 1.50
N GLY A 121 -11.57 -7.16 2.82
CA GLY A 121 -10.82 -8.14 3.59
C GLY A 121 -11.44 -9.54 3.56
N ILE A 122 -12.76 -9.65 3.69
CA ILE A 122 -13.42 -10.97 3.67
C ILE A 122 -13.26 -11.65 2.29
N PRO A 123 -13.65 -11.01 1.16
CA PRO A 123 -13.42 -11.60 -0.16
C PRO A 123 -11.93 -11.74 -0.48
N GLY A 124 -11.10 -10.80 -0.02
CA GLY A 124 -9.65 -10.83 -0.21
C GLY A 124 -8.99 -12.04 0.45
N LEU A 125 -9.41 -12.40 1.66
CA LEU A 125 -8.94 -13.62 2.34
C LEU A 125 -9.36 -14.87 1.57
N GLY A 126 -10.62 -14.95 1.14
CA GLY A 126 -11.10 -16.07 0.30
C GLY A 126 -10.31 -16.18 -1.01
N PHE A 127 -10.03 -15.05 -1.66
CA PHE A 127 -9.24 -14.99 -2.88
C PHE A 127 -7.78 -15.43 -2.64
N TYR A 128 -7.15 -15.00 -1.55
CA TYR A 128 -5.80 -15.45 -1.16
C TYR A 128 -5.75 -16.97 -0.98
N LEU A 129 -6.70 -17.54 -0.25
CA LEU A 129 -6.77 -18.99 -0.01
C LEU A 129 -6.96 -19.76 -1.32
N ALA A 130 -7.84 -19.29 -2.22
CA ALA A 130 -8.03 -19.88 -3.53
C ALA A 130 -6.76 -19.80 -4.39
N ALA A 131 -6.11 -18.63 -4.45
CA ALA A 131 -4.88 -18.46 -5.22
C ALA A 131 -3.73 -19.34 -4.69
N ARG A 132 -3.63 -19.53 -3.37
CA ARG A 132 -2.66 -20.45 -2.77
C ARG A 132 -2.99 -21.91 -3.12
N ALA A 133 -4.25 -22.32 -3.02
CA ALA A 133 -4.68 -23.67 -3.38
C ALA A 133 -4.45 -24.01 -4.87
N LEU A 134 -4.46 -23.00 -5.74
CA LEU A 134 -4.16 -23.12 -7.16
C LEU A 134 -2.65 -23.03 -7.48
N GLY A 135 -1.77 -22.93 -6.48
CA GLY A 135 -0.33 -22.83 -6.71
C GLY A 135 0.13 -21.47 -7.28
N LEU A 136 -0.71 -20.43 -7.23
CA LEU A 136 -0.43 -19.12 -7.83
C LEU A 136 0.24 -18.14 -6.85
N ASN A 137 0.14 -18.42 -5.55
CA ASN A 137 0.64 -17.56 -4.48
C ASN A 137 1.64 -18.27 -3.59
N THR A 138 2.58 -17.47 -3.07
CA THR A 138 3.43 -17.87 -1.95
C THR A 138 2.64 -17.90 -0.65
N THR A 139 3.13 -18.66 0.33
CA THR A 139 2.67 -18.52 1.71
C THR A 139 3.15 -17.18 2.24
N VAL A 140 2.23 -16.31 2.64
CA VAL A 140 2.57 -14.98 3.19
C VAL A 140 2.66 -15.07 4.71
N GLN A 141 3.86 -14.90 5.24
CA GLN A 141 4.09 -14.76 6.68
C GLN A 141 4.05 -13.29 7.03
N ALA A 142 2.92 -12.84 7.57
CA ALA A 142 2.64 -11.42 7.75
C ALA A 142 3.38 -10.77 8.93
N SER A 143 3.92 -11.58 9.85
CA SER A 143 4.81 -11.10 10.91
C SER A 143 5.80 -12.17 11.33
N GLN A 144 7.05 -11.78 11.60
CA GLN A 144 8.05 -12.63 12.26
C GLN A 144 8.70 -11.89 13.44
N LEU A 145 8.02 -10.91 14.02
CA LEU A 145 8.50 -10.24 15.22
C LEU A 145 8.40 -11.18 16.42
N GLN A 146 9.30 -10.98 17.38
CA GLN A 146 9.29 -11.73 18.63
C GLN A 146 8.07 -11.34 19.48
N HIS A 147 7.52 -12.28 20.24
CA HIS A 147 6.42 -12.03 21.17
C HIS A 147 6.91 -11.26 22.41
N VAL A 148 7.06 -9.95 22.25
CA VAL A 148 7.44 -8.98 23.29
C VAL A 148 6.41 -7.86 23.38
N TRP A 149 6.42 -7.10 24.47
CA TRP A 149 5.36 -6.12 24.78
C TRP A 149 5.14 -5.07 23.67
N TRP A 150 6.19 -4.70 22.93
CA TRP A 150 6.13 -3.71 21.85
C TRP A 150 5.71 -4.29 20.49
N MET A 151 5.59 -5.62 20.35
CA MET A 151 5.24 -6.27 19.08
C MET A 151 3.94 -5.71 18.50
N VAL A 152 2.85 -5.72 19.29
CA VAL A 152 1.54 -5.23 18.83
C VAL A 152 1.57 -3.73 18.50
N PRO A 153 2.07 -2.83 19.38
CA PRO A 153 2.23 -1.41 19.04
C PRO A 153 3.03 -1.17 17.74
N VAL A 154 4.11 -1.92 17.52
CA VAL A 154 4.93 -1.80 16.31
C VAL A 154 4.18 -2.28 15.08
N LEU A 155 3.46 -3.41 15.15
CA LEU A 155 2.66 -3.89 14.01
C LEU A 155 1.54 -2.92 13.63
N ILE A 156 0.92 -2.26 14.61
CA ILE A 156 -0.05 -1.18 14.35
C ILE A 156 0.66 0.02 13.69
N GLY A 157 1.86 0.39 14.16
CA GLY A 157 2.66 1.47 13.57
C GLY A 157 3.07 1.17 12.12
N LEU A 158 3.47 -0.06 11.82
CA LEU A 158 3.80 -0.52 10.48
C LEU A 158 2.57 -0.52 9.56
N ALA A 159 1.42 -1.01 10.05
CA ALA A 159 0.15 -0.94 9.32
C ALA A 159 -0.26 0.51 9.00
N LEU A 160 -0.11 1.42 9.96
CA LEU A 160 -0.36 2.84 9.76
C LEU A 160 0.60 3.44 8.74
N MET A 161 1.90 3.14 8.85
CA MET A 161 2.92 3.62 7.92
C MET A 161 2.62 3.18 6.49
N ASN A 162 2.37 1.88 6.26
CA ASN A 162 2.04 1.33 4.94
C ASN A 162 0.80 2.00 4.36
N ALA A 163 -0.29 2.07 5.13
CA ALA A 163 -1.54 2.68 4.69
C ALA A 163 -1.37 4.16 4.33
N VAL A 164 -0.65 4.92 5.15
CA VAL A 164 -0.36 6.33 4.86
C VAL A 164 0.50 6.47 3.61
N LEU A 165 1.55 5.67 3.48
CA LEU A 165 2.43 5.67 2.31
C LEU A 165 1.66 5.35 1.04
N GLU A 166 1.01 4.19 1.00
CA GLU A 166 0.35 3.67 -0.18
C GLU A 166 -0.83 4.54 -0.61
N GLU A 167 -1.77 4.85 0.28
CA GLU A 167 -2.95 5.61 -0.12
C GLU A 167 -2.59 7.07 -0.46
N THR A 168 -1.66 7.69 0.28
CA THR A 168 -1.25 9.07 -0.02
C THR A 168 -0.53 9.17 -1.34
N VAL A 169 0.39 8.25 -1.66
CA VAL A 169 1.11 8.27 -2.93
C VAL A 169 0.18 7.80 -4.06
N MET A 170 -0.36 6.59 -3.98
CA MET A 170 -1.06 5.93 -5.10
C MET A 170 -2.41 6.56 -5.41
N VAL A 171 -3.14 7.02 -4.39
CA VAL A 171 -4.49 7.58 -4.55
C VAL A 171 -4.46 9.09 -4.42
N GLY A 172 -3.87 9.63 -3.37
CA GLY A 172 -3.84 11.08 -3.14
C GLY A 172 -3.04 11.85 -4.19
N TYR A 173 -1.74 11.53 -4.29
CA TYR A 173 -0.78 12.24 -5.11
C TYR A 173 -0.94 11.92 -6.60
N LEU A 174 -0.89 10.64 -6.99
CA LEU A 174 -0.93 10.26 -8.41
C LEU A 174 -2.24 10.72 -9.07
N PHE A 175 -3.38 10.57 -8.39
CA PHE A 175 -4.65 11.02 -8.97
C PHE A 175 -4.66 12.53 -9.16
N THR A 176 -4.16 13.28 -8.18
CA THR A 176 -4.10 14.73 -8.28
C THR A 176 -3.17 15.15 -9.43
N ARG A 177 -1.96 14.60 -9.50
CA ARG A 177 -0.97 14.96 -10.52
C ARG A 177 -1.39 14.58 -11.92
N TRP A 178 -1.81 13.35 -12.14
CA TRP A 178 -2.20 12.90 -13.47
C TRP A 178 -3.47 13.60 -13.96
N ARG A 179 -4.40 13.98 -13.06
CA ARG A 179 -5.52 14.86 -13.43
C ARG A 179 -5.07 16.28 -13.77
N GLN A 180 -4.05 16.82 -13.11
CA GLN A 180 -3.46 18.13 -13.45
C GLN A 180 -2.68 18.12 -14.79
N ILE A 181 -2.17 16.95 -15.20
CA ILE A 181 -1.56 16.68 -16.50
C ILE A 181 -2.63 16.45 -17.59
N GLY A 182 -3.89 16.23 -17.20
CA GLY A 182 -5.03 16.07 -18.11
C GLY A 182 -5.43 14.63 -18.41
N TRP A 183 -4.86 13.62 -17.73
CA TRP A 183 -5.28 12.22 -17.89
C TRP A 183 -6.74 12.04 -17.49
N SER A 184 -7.47 11.16 -18.19
CA SER A 184 -8.85 10.83 -17.83
C SER A 184 -8.91 10.12 -16.47
N THR A 185 -10.02 10.25 -15.74
CA THR A 185 -10.20 9.58 -14.44
C THR A 185 -10.03 8.06 -14.56
N THR A 186 -10.54 7.46 -15.65
CA THR A 186 -10.39 6.03 -15.92
C THR A 186 -8.92 5.63 -16.08
N MET A 187 -8.15 6.40 -16.87
CA MET A 187 -6.72 6.13 -17.07
C MET A 187 -5.96 6.20 -15.75
N VAL A 188 -6.23 7.20 -14.92
CA VAL A 188 -5.63 7.34 -13.60
C VAL A 188 -5.91 6.12 -12.70
N ILE A 189 -7.17 5.69 -12.64
CA ILE A 189 -7.59 4.54 -11.81
C ILE A 189 -6.88 3.27 -12.28
N VAL A 190 -6.91 2.99 -13.59
CA VAL A 190 -6.33 1.76 -14.15
C VAL A 190 -4.82 1.73 -13.96
N VAL A 191 -4.11 2.80 -14.31
CA VAL A 191 -2.64 2.83 -14.21
C VAL A 191 -2.19 2.76 -12.74
N SER A 192 -2.87 3.48 -11.82
CA SER A 192 -2.56 3.40 -10.39
C SER A 192 -2.80 1.99 -9.82
N ALA A 193 -3.89 1.33 -10.22
CA ALA A 193 -4.20 -0.04 -9.80
C ALA A 193 -3.16 -1.05 -10.32
N VAL A 194 -2.68 -0.90 -11.56
CA VAL A 194 -1.63 -1.76 -12.12
C VAL A 194 -0.31 -1.59 -11.38
N ILE A 195 0.08 -0.34 -11.05
CA ILE A 195 1.28 -0.09 -10.25
C ILE A 195 1.14 -0.75 -8.88
N ARG A 196 -0.05 -0.63 -8.25
CA ARG A 196 -0.37 -1.30 -6.98
C ARG A 196 -0.21 -2.81 -7.07
N GLY A 197 -0.84 -3.45 -8.05
CA GLY A 197 -0.61 -4.88 -8.30
C GLY A 197 0.88 -5.21 -8.41
N THR A 198 1.62 -4.41 -9.17
CA THR A 198 3.04 -4.65 -9.44
C THR A 198 3.90 -4.66 -8.17
N TYR A 199 3.71 -3.74 -7.24
CA TYR A 199 4.48 -3.76 -5.98
C TYR A 199 4.02 -4.83 -4.98
N HIS A 200 2.95 -5.58 -5.29
CA HIS A 200 2.56 -6.80 -4.57
C HIS A 200 2.88 -8.09 -5.34
N LEU A 201 3.48 -7.99 -6.53
CA LEU A 201 3.80 -9.14 -7.37
C LEU A 201 4.72 -10.15 -6.67
N TYR A 202 5.54 -9.71 -5.71
CA TYR A 202 6.42 -10.60 -4.93
C TYR A 202 5.68 -11.69 -4.14
N GLN A 203 4.38 -11.52 -3.89
CA GLN A 203 3.53 -12.48 -3.18
C GLN A 203 3.02 -13.61 -4.09
N GLY A 204 3.05 -13.42 -5.42
CA GLY A 204 2.45 -14.32 -6.40
C GLY A 204 1.45 -13.63 -7.33
N TRP A 205 0.90 -14.38 -8.28
CA TRP A 205 -0.07 -13.88 -9.25
C TRP A 205 -1.40 -13.49 -8.62
N GLY A 206 -1.81 -14.19 -7.56
CA GLY A 206 -2.97 -13.82 -6.77
C GLY A 206 -2.73 -12.50 -6.01
N GLY A 207 -1.57 -12.34 -5.36
CA GLY A 207 -1.21 -11.07 -4.72
C GLY A 207 -1.26 -9.89 -5.69
N PHE A 208 -0.74 -10.07 -6.91
CA PHE A 208 -0.83 -9.09 -8.00
C PHE A 208 -2.27 -8.76 -8.40
N LEU A 209 -3.06 -9.78 -8.77
CA LEU A 209 -4.41 -9.57 -9.30
C LEU A 209 -5.37 -9.04 -8.23
N GLY A 210 -5.30 -9.55 -6.99
CA GLY A 210 -6.10 -9.06 -5.87
C GLY A 210 -5.86 -7.58 -5.61
N ASN A 211 -4.61 -7.13 -5.71
CA ASN A 211 -4.25 -5.73 -5.52
C ASN A 211 -4.63 -4.82 -6.70
N ILE A 212 -4.68 -5.34 -7.93
CA ILE A 212 -5.31 -4.62 -9.05
C ILE A 212 -6.79 -4.41 -8.75
N ILE A 213 -7.52 -5.46 -8.36
CA ILE A 213 -8.96 -5.38 -8.07
C ILE A 213 -9.23 -4.39 -6.94
N MET A 214 -8.48 -4.48 -5.84
CA MET A 214 -8.56 -3.53 -4.73
C MET A 214 -8.24 -2.11 -5.19
N GLY A 215 -7.17 -1.91 -5.96
CA GLY A 215 -6.78 -0.60 -6.48
C GLY A 215 -7.83 0.04 -7.40
N LEU A 216 -8.47 -0.76 -8.27
CA LEU A 216 -9.58 -0.33 -9.11
C LEU A 216 -10.78 0.10 -8.25
N PHE A 217 -11.14 -0.70 -7.24
CA PHE A 217 -12.24 -0.41 -6.34
C PHE A 217 -12.00 0.85 -5.50
N LEU A 218 -10.85 0.95 -4.82
CA LEU A 218 -10.49 2.12 -4.02
C LEU A 218 -10.35 3.38 -4.89
N GLY A 219 -9.74 3.25 -6.07
CA GLY A 219 -9.64 4.34 -7.04
C GLY A 219 -11.01 4.83 -7.50
N TRP A 220 -11.96 3.92 -7.74
CA TRP A 220 -13.35 4.27 -8.03
C TRP A 220 -14.03 4.97 -6.85
N VAL A 221 -13.92 4.41 -5.63
CA VAL A 221 -14.48 5.03 -4.40
C VAL A 221 -13.95 6.45 -4.22
N PHE A 222 -12.63 6.64 -4.34
CA PHE A 222 -11.99 7.95 -4.23
C PHE A 222 -12.45 8.90 -5.34
N SER A 223 -12.59 8.43 -6.59
CA SER A 223 -13.07 9.27 -7.69
C SER A 223 -14.48 9.83 -7.46
N LYS A 224 -15.33 9.09 -6.73
CA LYS A 224 -16.71 9.45 -6.41
C LYS A 224 -16.84 10.30 -5.15
N ARG A 225 -16.13 9.91 -4.08
CA ARG A 225 -16.25 10.54 -2.76
C ARG A 225 -15.23 11.64 -2.52
N ARG A 226 -14.06 11.55 -3.17
CA ARG A 226 -12.88 12.39 -2.95
C ARG A 226 -12.55 12.55 -1.48
N ARG A 227 -12.49 11.43 -0.76
CA ARG A 227 -12.05 11.37 0.65
C ARG A 227 -10.98 10.30 0.76
N LEU A 228 -9.78 10.70 1.16
CA LEU A 228 -8.65 9.78 1.31
C LEU A 228 -8.67 9.03 2.65
N LEU A 229 -9.17 9.66 3.71
CA LEU A 229 -9.14 9.09 5.06
C LEU A 229 -9.84 7.72 5.19
N PRO A 230 -11.03 7.46 4.60
CA PRO A 230 -11.64 6.12 4.64
C PRO A 230 -10.77 5.03 4.02
N LEU A 231 -10.01 5.36 2.97
CA LEU A 231 -9.13 4.41 2.28
C LEU A 231 -7.92 4.07 3.17
N ILE A 232 -7.30 5.09 3.79
CA ILE A 232 -6.22 4.90 4.75
C ILE A 232 -6.71 4.01 5.90
N VAL A 233 -7.86 4.34 6.51
CA VAL A 233 -8.42 3.56 7.61
C VAL A 233 -8.74 2.12 7.19
N ALA A 234 -9.30 1.91 6.01
CA ALA A 234 -9.58 0.58 5.50
C ALA A 234 -8.29 -0.25 5.38
N HIS A 235 -7.25 0.34 4.80
CA HIS A 235 -5.95 -0.29 4.66
C HIS A 235 -5.33 -0.61 6.03
N VAL A 236 -5.34 0.34 6.97
CA VAL A 236 -4.85 0.10 8.35
C VAL A 236 -5.53 -1.11 8.98
N PHE A 237 -6.86 -1.22 8.87
CA PHE A 237 -7.58 -2.37 9.43
C PHE A 237 -7.20 -3.69 8.76
N LEU A 238 -7.06 -3.70 7.42
CA LEU A 238 -6.62 -4.89 6.69
C LEU A 238 -5.23 -5.36 7.16
N ASP A 239 -4.28 -4.43 7.27
CA ASP A 239 -2.92 -4.72 7.71
C ASP A 239 -2.87 -5.14 9.19
N ILE A 240 -3.60 -4.46 10.08
CA ILE A 240 -3.67 -4.85 11.50
C ILE A 240 -4.20 -6.28 11.66
N VAL A 241 -5.31 -6.60 10.97
CA VAL A 241 -5.90 -7.94 11.03
C VAL A 241 -4.93 -8.99 10.47
N SER A 242 -4.25 -8.68 9.37
CA SER A 242 -3.24 -9.57 8.76
C SER A 242 -2.03 -9.77 9.68
N PHE A 243 -1.43 -8.69 10.17
CA PHE A 243 -0.17 -8.72 10.92
C PHE A 243 -0.35 -9.33 12.31
N ILE A 244 -1.32 -8.83 13.07
CA ILE A 244 -1.60 -9.31 14.43
C ILE A 244 -2.26 -10.68 14.37
N GLY A 245 -3.22 -10.88 13.45
CA GLY A 245 -3.88 -12.16 13.26
C GLY A 245 -2.87 -13.26 12.94
N TYR A 246 -1.95 -13.02 12.00
CA TYR A 246 -0.86 -13.96 11.73
C TYR A 246 0.01 -14.21 12.97
N ALA A 247 0.45 -13.15 13.67
CA ALA A 247 1.33 -13.29 14.83
C ALA A 247 0.75 -14.20 15.92
N TYR A 248 -0.57 -14.17 16.17
CA TYR A 248 -1.20 -14.98 17.21
C TYR A 248 -1.80 -16.31 16.72
N LEU A 249 -2.19 -16.42 15.45
CA LEU A 249 -2.89 -17.60 14.92
C LEU A 249 -2.00 -18.55 14.13
N ALA A 250 -0.82 -18.10 13.66
CA ALA A 250 0.14 -18.98 13.01
C ALA A 250 0.51 -20.15 13.94
N GLY A 251 0.54 -21.37 13.38
CA GLY A 251 0.76 -22.60 14.14
C GLY A 251 -0.48 -23.13 14.91
N HIS A 252 -1.55 -22.36 15.03
CA HIS A 252 -2.83 -22.81 15.59
C HIS A 252 -3.87 -23.09 14.51
N VAL A 253 -3.71 -22.47 13.34
CA VAL A 253 -4.60 -22.59 12.19
C VAL A 253 -3.84 -23.24 11.04
N SER A 254 -4.33 -24.36 10.53
CA SER A 254 -3.58 -25.24 9.60
C SER A 254 -3.17 -24.60 8.27
N TRP A 255 -3.82 -23.49 7.87
CA TRP A 255 -3.51 -22.78 6.64
C TRP A 255 -2.60 -21.57 6.84
N LEU A 256 -2.26 -21.19 8.08
CA LEU A 256 -1.35 -20.10 8.42
C LEU A 256 0.08 -20.60 8.70
#